data_AF-A0A9E3PSQ4-F1
#
_entry.id   AF-A0A9E3PSQ4-F1
#
_cell.length_a   1.000
_cell.length_b   1.000
_cell.length_c   1.000
_cell.angle_alpha   90.00
_cell.angle_beta   90.00
_cell.angle_gamma   90.00
#
_symmetry.space_group_name_H-M   'P 1'
#
loop_
_entity.id
_entity.type
_entity.pdbx_description
1 polymer ?
#
loop_
_entity_poly.entity_id
_entity_poly.type
_entity_poly.pdbx_seq_one_letter_code
_entity_poly.pdbx_strand_id
1 'polypeptide(L)'
;MAEPGATTQGKRSDAARLLLAAARERFAVAATDLLLPDRARLTEWQRLTASSLLSRLVVSIEDDLRTRLARRFADQDALHAALSSAHVPIALPILERAQALRDAELTTILVRRVEEHRFWQAGAPGGADDYLFQLVRDVDEALAAEAMELVIARSRRFDRFQEPVLAQVELPAEMQHKLVWIVAAALRHYIVQHHHALAVDAAVEEAASAAIAGYDEGATLEARALQLVRHMHRTGRLDGDALARMIEGGMLPVFLAGLATLCGLDLAAAWEVLSDPRGRGPALLLRGGGVDRQDAARILLALNARGPLLSGAEGDAAASQLELYDTMDRPSAQEVLRLWQAHPAYRASVARLSTRARTGEAA
;
A
#
# COMPACT_ATOMS: atom_id res chain seq x y z
N MET A 1 45.62 43.89 -7.88
CA MET A 1 45.38 42.93 -8.98
C MET A 1 45.06 41.58 -8.35
N ALA A 2 43.77 41.26 -8.19
CA ALA A 2 43.31 39.97 -7.69
C ALA A 2 42.94 39.10 -8.90
N GLU A 3 43.52 37.91 -8.98
CA GLU A 3 43.36 36.98 -10.10
C GLU A 3 41.90 36.52 -10.29
N PRO A 4 41.30 36.70 -11.48
CA PRO A 4 39.96 36.19 -11.79
C PRO A 4 39.91 34.67 -12.09
N GLY A 5 41.02 33.95 -11.97
CA GLY A 5 41.14 32.53 -12.37
C GLY A 5 40.63 31.52 -11.33
N ALA A 6 40.82 31.79 -10.04
CA ALA A 6 40.59 30.79 -8.99
C ALA A 6 39.11 30.41 -8.79
N THR A 7 38.19 31.38 -8.90
CA THR A 7 36.73 31.16 -8.75
C THR A 7 36.12 30.39 -9.92
N THR A 8 36.66 30.54 -11.13
CA THR A 8 36.17 29.82 -12.32
C THR A 8 36.67 28.38 -12.34
N GLN A 9 37.87 28.13 -11.81
CA GLN A 9 38.48 26.80 -11.74
C GLN A 9 37.89 25.94 -10.61
N GLY A 10 37.54 26.55 -9.47
CA GLY A 10 36.76 25.90 -8.40
C GLY A 10 35.35 25.50 -8.85
N LYS A 11 34.63 26.38 -9.55
CA LYS A 11 33.30 26.09 -10.13
C LYS A 11 33.34 24.97 -11.18
N ARG A 12 34.39 24.92 -12.02
CA ARG A 12 34.61 23.83 -12.99
C ARG A 12 34.96 22.49 -12.33
N SER A 13 35.75 22.52 -11.24
CA SER A 13 36.07 21.32 -10.45
C SER A 13 34.84 20.72 -9.76
N ASP A 14 33.98 21.56 -9.18
CA ASP A 14 32.72 21.10 -8.59
C ASP A 14 31.73 20.59 -9.64
N ALA A 15 31.64 21.23 -10.81
CA ALA A 15 30.83 20.73 -11.92
C ALA A 15 31.31 19.35 -12.41
N ALA A 16 32.63 19.12 -12.48
CA ALA A 16 33.20 17.82 -12.85
C ALA A 16 32.89 16.73 -11.80
N ARG A 17 32.92 17.07 -10.50
CA ARG A 17 32.51 16.14 -9.43
C ARG A 17 31.03 15.80 -9.50
N LEU A 18 30.15 16.78 -9.74
CA LEU A 18 28.71 16.56 -9.88
C LEU A 18 28.39 15.69 -11.10
N LEU A 19 29.07 15.89 -12.23
CA LEU A 19 28.92 15.06 -13.42
C LEU A 19 29.39 13.61 -13.18
N LEU A 20 30.53 13.42 -12.49
CA LEU A 20 31.02 12.09 -12.13
C LEU A 20 30.08 11.38 -11.15
N ALA A 21 29.54 12.09 -10.17
CA ALA A 21 28.56 11.56 -9.22
C ALA A 21 27.27 11.14 -9.94
N ALA A 22 26.71 11.99 -10.80
CA ALA A 22 25.51 11.69 -11.59
C ALA A 22 25.73 10.51 -12.56
N ALA A 23 26.91 10.43 -13.19
CA ALA A 23 27.26 9.31 -14.06
C ALA A 23 27.37 7.99 -13.26
N ARG A 24 28.03 8.01 -12.10
CA ARG A 24 28.13 6.84 -11.22
C ARG A 24 26.78 6.42 -10.67
N GLU A 25 25.92 7.37 -10.28
CA GLU A 25 24.55 7.09 -9.85
C GLU A 25 23.76 6.43 -10.97
N ARG A 26 23.81 6.97 -12.20
CA ARG A 26 23.16 6.37 -13.37
C ARG A 26 23.66 4.94 -13.63
N PHE A 27 24.96 4.69 -13.57
CA PHE A 27 25.51 3.34 -13.75
C PHE A 27 25.14 2.40 -12.60
N ALA A 28 25.10 2.88 -11.35
CA ALA A 28 24.67 2.10 -10.20
C ALA A 28 23.20 1.70 -10.31
N VAL A 29 22.33 2.61 -10.76
CA VAL A 29 20.92 2.33 -11.03
C VAL A 29 20.78 1.33 -12.18
N ALA A 30 21.50 1.52 -13.29
CA ALA A 30 21.44 0.60 -14.43
C ALA A 30 21.99 -0.80 -14.09
N ALA A 31 23.06 -0.88 -13.29
CA ALA A 31 23.59 -2.15 -12.80
C ALA A 31 22.60 -2.84 -11.86
N THR A 32 21.96 -2.08 -10.97
CA THR A 32 20.91 -2.60 -10.06
C THR A 32 19.73 -3.15 -10.86
N ASP A 33 19.29 -2.42 -11.88
CA ASP A 33 18.21 -2.86 -12.77
C ASP A 33 18.59 -4.14 -13.54
N LEU A 34 19.76 -4.16 -14.18
CA LEU A 34 20.25 -5.31 -14.94
C LEU A 34 20.41 -6.57 -14.07
N LEU A 35 20.87 -6.41 -12.83
CA LEU A 35 21.09 -7.50 -11.89
C LEU A 35 19.82 -7.90 -11.11
N LEU A 36 18.72 -7.15 -11.25
CA LEU A 36 17.45 -7.48 -10.59
C LEU A 36 16.84 -8.72 -11.26
N PRO A 37 16.51 -9.79 -10.52
CA PRO A 37 15.83 -10.95 -11.08
C PRO A 37 14.49 -10.55 -11.70
N ASP A 38 14.12 -11.13 -12.86
CA ASP A 38 12.87 -10.78 -13.58
C ASP A 38 11.62 -10.89 -12.71
N ARG A 39 11.57 -11.91 -11.85
CA ARG A 39 10.50 -12.14 -10.85
C ARG A 39 10.40 -11.08 -9.75
N ALA A 40 11.44 -10.26 -9.56
CA ALA A 40 11.44 -9.13 -8.63
C ALA A 40 11.21 -7.78 -9.34
N ARG A 41 11.18 -7.78 -10.68
CA ARG A 41 10.92 -6.57 -11.47
C ARG A 41 9.43 -6.29 -11.51
N LEU A 42 9.06 -5.04 -11.26
CA LEU A 42 7.72 -4.58 -11.59
C LEU A 42 7.53 -4.67 -13.11
N THR A 43 6.36 -5.10 -13.56
CA THR A 43 5.93 -5.01 -14.95
C THR A 43 5.68 -3.55 -15.33
N GLU A 44 5.68 -3.25 -16.63
CA GLU A 44 5.38 -1.89 -17.11
C GLU A 44 3.98 -1.44 -16.67
N TRP A 45 3.01 -2.36 -16.75
CA TRP A 45 1.66 -2.10 -16.27
C TRP A 45 1.63 -1.80 -14.76
N GLN A 46 2.39 -2.53 -13.94
CA GLN A 46 2.47 -2.26 -12.49
C GLN A 46 3.08 -0.88 -12.22
N ARG A 47 4.15 -0.51 -12.93
CA ARG A 47 4.79 0.81 -12.80
C ARG A 47 3.85 1.95 -13.15
N LEU A 48 3.16 1.85 -14.28
CA LEU A 48 2.22 2.88 -14.75
C LEU A 48 1.03 3.01 -13.78
N THR A 49 0.49 1.89 -13.31
CA THR A 49 -0.62 1.87 -12.36
C THR A 49 -0.20 2.47 -11.01
N ALA A 50 0.97 2.08 -10.48
CA ALA A 50 1.49 2.63 -9.23
C ALA A 50 1.77 4.14 -9.33
N SER A 51 2.31 4.59 -10.46
CA SER A 51 2.55 6.02 -10.71
C SER A 51 1.23 6.79 -10.78
N SER A 52 0.23 6.23 -11.47
CA SER A 52 -1.12 6.82 -11.53
C SER A 52 -1.79 6.90 -10.16
N LEU A 53 -1.63 5.87 -9.31
CA LEU A 53 -2.11 5.86 -7.94
C LEU A 53 -1.47 6.98 -7.10
N LEU A 54 -0.14 7.10 -7.19
CA LEU A 54 0.60 8.15 -6.48
C LEU A 54 0.13 9.55 -6.91
N SER A 55 0.02 9.80 -8.21
CA SER A 55 -0.43 11.10 -8.73
C SER A 55 -1.84 11.45 -8.24
N ARG A 56 -2.78 10.49 -8.27
CA ARG A 56 -4.15 10.72 -7.77
C ARG A 56 -4.20 10.98 -6.28
N LEU A 57 -3.42 10.25 -5.49
CA LEU A 57 -3.32 10.45 -4.05
C LEU A 57 -2.82 11.87 -3.73
N VAL A 58 -1.77 12.32 -4.41
CA VAL A 58 -1.24 13.68 -4.25
C VAL A 58 -2.29 14.72 -4.64
N VAL A 59 -2.98 14.53 -5.75
CA VAL A 59 -4.05 15.45 -6.20
C VAL A 59 -5.21 15.48 -5.21
N SER A 60 -5.65 14.34 -4.67
CA SER A 60 -6.73 14.30 -3.68
C SER A 60 -6.39 15.07 -2.40
N ILE A 61 -5.14 14.98 -1.93
CA ILE A 61 -4.67 15.75 -0.77
C ILE A 61 -4.54 17.23 -1.13
N GLU A 62 -4.03 17.53 -2.33
CA GLU A 62 -3.93 18.89 -2.85
C GLU A 62 -5.30 19.58 -2.89
N ASP A 63 -6.33 18.91 -3.41
CA ASP A 63 -7.69 19.45 -3.55
C ASP A 63 -8.33 19.77 -2.19
N ASP A 64 -8.17 18.90 -1.19
CA ASP A 64 -8.66 19.16 0.18
C ASP A 64 -7.96 20.38 0.79
N LEU A 65 -6.63 20.45 0.69
CA LEU A 65 -5.84 21.56 1.20
C LEU A 65 -6.17 22.86 0.48
N ARG A 66 -6.34 22.83 -0.84
CA ARG A 66 -6.70 24.01 -1.65
C ARG A 66 -8.06 24.53 -1.29
N THR A 67 -9.05 23.66 -1.05
CA THR A 67 -10.38 24.07 -0.61
C THR A 67 -10.32 24.82 0.72
N ARG A 68 -9.49 24.36 1.67
CA ARG A 68 -9.28 25.01 2.96
C ARG A 68 -8.55 26.35 2.81
N LEU A 69 -7.47 26.38 2.03
CA LEU A 69 -6.67 27.59 1.80
C LEU A 69 -7.42 28.66 1.00
N ALA A 70 -8.21 28.27 0.01
CA ALA A 70 -9.04 29.19 -0.77
C ALA A 70 -10.02 29.95 0.12
N ARG A 71 -10.64 29.29 1.11
CA ARG A 71 -11.48 29.95 2.11
C ARG A 71 -10.69 30.92 2.98
N ARG A 72 -9.47 30.53 3.37
CA ARG A 72 -8.61 31.35 4.25
C ARG A 72 -8.08 32.62 3.59
N PHE A 73 -7.85 32.57 2.27
CA PHE A 73 -7.35 33.68 1.46
C PHE A 73 -8.43 34.30 0.56
N ALA A 74 -9.69 34.25 0.97
CA ALA A 74 -10.81 34.82 0.22
C ALA A 74 -10.64 36.32 -0.10
N ASP A 75 -9.95 37.07 0.77
CA ASP A 75 -9.67 38.50 0.60
C ASP A 75 -8.59 38.80 -0.46
N GLN A 76 -7.92 37.78 -1.01
CA GLN A 76 -6.87 37.93 -2.02
C GLN A 76 -7.32 37.33 -3.35
N ASP A 77 -8.04 38.12 -4.17
CA ASP A 77 -8.69 37.66 -5.41
C ASP A 77 -7.80 36.79 -6.31
N ALA A 78 -6.56 37.21 -6.55
CA ALA A 78 -5.63 36.48 -7.43
C ALA A 78 -5.20 35.11 -6.85
N LEU A 79 -4.95 35.05 -5.53
CA LEU A 79 -4.57 33.81 -4.86
C LEU A 79 -5.78 32.89 -4.67
N HIS A 80 -6.93 33.45 -4.31
CA HIS A 80 -8.18 32.73 -4.21
C HIS A 80 -8.56 32.09 -5.55
N ALA A 81 -8.45 32.83 -6.66
CA ALA A 81 -8.70 32.31 -8.00
C ALA A 81 -7.71 31.19 -8.38
N ALA A 82 -6.42 31.37 -8.07
CA ALA A 82 -5.41 30.35 -8.33
C ALA A 82 -5.66 29.06 -7.55
N LEU A 83 -5.98 29.16 -6.24
CA LEU A 83 -6.28 28.01 -5.40
C LEU A 83 -7.63 27.36 -5.72
N SER A 84 -8.61 28.12 -6.19
CA SER A 84 -9.94 27.59 -6.58
C SER A 84 -9.95 26.96 -7.97
N SER A 85 -8.92 27.21 -8.79
CA SER A 85 -8.82 26.66 -10.15
C SER A 85 -8.48 25.16 -10.16
N ALA A 86 -9.48 24.30 -10.29
CA ALA A 86 -9.33 22.83 -10.23
C ALA A 86 -8.60 22.18 -11.43
N HIS A 87 -8.04 22.95 -12.37
CA HIS A 87 -7.60 22.41 -13.67
C HIS A 87 -6.10 22.12 -13.76
N VAL A 88 -5.27 22.64 -12.83
CA VAL A 88 -3.81 22.48 -12.91
C VAL A 88 -3.29 21.95 -11.57
N PRO A 89 -2.72 20.73 -11.54
CA PRO A 89 -2.02 20.20 -10.37
C PRO A 89 -0.80 21.06 -10.05
N ILE A 90 -0.69 21.52 -8.80
CA ILE A 90 0.38 22.40 -8.33
C ILE A 90 1.47 21.57 -7.62
N ALA A 91 1.07 20.67 -6.72
CA ALA A 91 2.00 20.02 -5.81
C ALA A 91 2.85 18.98 -6.54
N LEU A 92 2.24 18.13 -7.37
CA LEU A 92 2.92 17.01 -8.01
C LEU A 92 4.19 17.44 -8.80
N PRO A 93 4.17 18.44 -9.70
CA PRO A 93 5.38 18.87 -10.43
C PRO A 93 6.47 19.47 -9.53
N ILE A 94 6.13 20.03 -8.37
CA ILE A 94 7.09 20.54 -7.39
C ILE A 94 7.75 19.37 -6.67
N LEU A 95 6.94 18.39 -6.24
CA LEU A 95 7.38 17.22 -5.49
C LEU A 95 8.25 16.28 -6.33
N GLU A 96 7.93 16.09 -7.60
CA GLU A 96 8.74 15.30 -8.54
C GLU A 96 10.14 15.90 -8.73
N ARG A 97 10.21 17.22 -8.96
CA ARG A 97 11.51 17.94 -9.08
C ARG A 97 12.33 17.87 -7.80
N ALA A 98 11.67 17.96 -6.65
CA ALA A 98 12.31 17.84 -5.34
C ALA A 98 12.65 16.39 -4.95
N GLN A 99 12.19 15.39 -5.71
CA GLN A 99 12.28 13.96 -5.39
C GLN A 99 11.70 13.61 -4.00
N ALA A 100 10.73 14.38 -3.52
CA ALA A 100 10.19 14.29 -2.17
C ALA A 100 9.27 13.07 -1.94
N LEU A 101 8.86 12.38 -3.01
CA LEU A 101 7.99 11.21 -2.98
C LEU A 101 8.75 9.87 -3.00
N ARG A 102 10.10 9.91 -2.89
CA ARG A 102 10.93 8.70 -2.82
C ARG A 102 10.89 8.08 -1.43
N ASP A 103 9.81 7.39 -1.12
CA ASP A 103 9.63 6.64 0.11
C ASP A 103 9.41 5.15 -0.19
N ALA A 104 10.23 4.29 0.42
CA ALA A 104 10.16 2.85 0.19
C ALA A 104 8.86 2.24 0.74
N GLU A 105 8.37 2.73 1.87
CA GLU A 105 7.13 2.24 2.48
C GLU A 105 5.92 2.66 1.63
N LEU A 106 5.88 3.90 1.17
CA LEU A 106 4.86 4.37 0.24
C LEU A 106 4.84 3.53 -1.04
N THR A 107 6.01 3.26 -1.61
CA THR A 107 6.15 2.41 -2.81
C THR A 107 5.62 1.00 -2.54
N THR A 108 5.93 0.40 -1.40
CA THR A 108 5.42 -0.93 -1.02
C THR A 108 3.88 -0.92 -0.92
N ILE A 109 3.29 0.11 -0.31
CA ILE A 109 1.83 0.24 -0.22
C ILE A 109 1.21 0.36 -1.62
N LEU A 110 1.78 1.20 -2.50
CA LEU A 110 1.28 1.37 -3.86
C LEU A 110 1.36 0.08 -4.67
N VAL A 111 2.49 -0.63 -4.61
CA VAL A 111 2.65 -1.93 -5.29
C VAL A 111 1.63 -2.95 -4.76
N ARG A 112 1.44 -3.01 -3.44
CA ARG A 112 0.39 -3.85 -2.83
C ARG A 112 -1.00 -3.51 -3.36
N ARG A 113 -1.34 -2.23 -3.49
CA ARG A 113 -2.64 -1.80 -4.05
C ARG A 113 -2.81 -2.17 -5.52
N VAL A 114 -1.75 -2.03 -6.32
CA VAL A 114 -1.74 -2.47 -7.72
C VAL A 114 -2.01 -3.97 -7.82
N GLU A 115 -1.40 -4.75 -6.93
CA GLU A 115 -1.59 -6.19 -6.87
C GLU A 115 -2.99 -6.60 -6.41
N GLU A 116 -3.55 -5.94 -5.39
CA GLU A 116 -4.94 -6.12 -4.97
C GLU A 116 -5.91 -5.85 -6.14
N HIS A 117 -5.64 -4.82 -6.94
CA HIS A 117 -6.42 -4.49 -8.13
C HIS A 117 -6.34 -5.59 -9.19
N ARG A 118 -5.14 -6.13 -9.48
CA ARG A 118 -4.99 -7.27 -10.41
C ARG A 118 -5.75 -8.50 -9.93
N PHE A 119 -5.61 -8.83 -8.65
CA PHE A 119 -6.29 -9.98 -8.05
C PHE A 119 -7.79 -9.86 -8.22
N TRP A 120 -8.34 -8.66 -8.03
CA TRP A 120 -9.75 -8.39 -8.24
C TRP A 120 -10.16 -8.54 -9.71
N GLN A 121 -9.41 -7.95 -10.66
CA GLN A 121 -9.71 -8.05 -12.10
C GLN A 121 -9.67 -9.49 -12.63
N ALA A 122 -8.81 -10.34 -12.08
CA ALA A 122 -8.72 -11.75 -12.48
C ALA A 122 -9.94 -12.58 -12.02
N GLY A 123 -10.65 -12.14 -10.97
CA GLY A 123 -11.90 -12.76 -10.54
C GLY A 123 -13.09 -12.14 -11.28
N ALA A 124 -13.59 -12.80 -12.33
CA ALA A 124 -14.81 -12.35 -13.02
C ALA A 124 -15.98 -12.09 -12.02
N PRO A 125 -16.83 -11.07 -12.23
CA PRO A 125 -17.88 -10.65 -11.28
C PRO A 125 -19.10 -11.59 -11.20
N GLY A 126 -18.99 -12.83 -11.67
CA GLY A 126 -20.09 -13.78 -11.77
C GLY A 126 -20.24 -14.67 -10.54
N GLY A 127 -20.73 -14.11 -9.42
CA GLY A 127 -21.16 -14.89 -8.24
C GLY A 127 -20.81 -14.28 -6.88
N ALA A 128 -20.12 -13.14 -6.86
CA ALA A 128 -19.39 -12.61 -5.71
C ALA A 128 -20.22 -11.80 -4.68
N ASP A 129 -21.55 -11.91 -4.68
CA ASP A 129 -22.46 -11.11 -3.84
C ASP A 129 -23.30 -11.93 -2.85
N ASP A 130 -22.89 -13.14 -2.44
CA ASP A 130 -23.69 -13.91 -1.46
C ASP A 130 -23.16 -13.79 -0.02
N TYR A 131 -21.86 -13.99 0.25
CA TYR A 131 -21.42 -14.09 1.65
C TYR A 131 -21.45 -12.76 2.43
N LEU A 132 -21.02 -11.65 1.83
CA LEU A 132 -21.09 -10.34 2.52
C LEU A 132 -22.53 -9.90 2.74
N PHE A 133 -23.41 -10.15 1.76
CA PHE A 133 -24.84 -9.86 1.89
C PHE A 133 -25.53 -10.78 2.90
N GLN A 134 -25.09 -12.03 3.04
CA GLN A 134 -25.50 -12.92 4.13
C GLN A 134 -25.10 -12.33 5.49
N LEU A 135 -23.86 -11.85 5.66
CA LEU A 135 -23.40 -11.22 6.89
C LEU A 135 -24.17 -9.93 7.22
N VAL A 136 -24.54 -9.14 6.21
CA VAL A 136 -25.38 -7.93 6.39
C VAL A 136 -26.80 -8.27 6.84
N ARG A 137 -27.31 -9.43 6.45
CA ARG A 137 -28.67 -9.90 6.80
C ARG A 137 -28.68 -10.83 8.02
N ASP A 138 -27.57 -10.88 8.74
CA ASP A 138 -27.41 -11.75 9.89
C ASP A 138 -28.34 -11.34 11.05
N VAL A 139 -28.63 -12.29 11.93
CA VAL A 139 -29.47 -12.05 13.11
C VAL A 139 -28.71 -11.28 14.19
N ASP A 140 -27.37 -11.42 14.23
CA ASP A 140 -26.52 -10.59 15.08
C ASP A 140 -26.44 -9.16 14.52
N GLU A 141 -27.24 -8.25 15.10
CA GLU A 141 -27.32 -6.85 14.67
C GLU A 141 -25.96 -6.14 14.67
N ALA A 142 -25.05 -6.50 15.60
CA ALA A 142 -23.72 -5.89 15.66
C ALA A 142 -22.85 -6.36 14.49
N LEU A 143 -22.86 -7.66 14.18
CA LEU A 143 -22.15 -8.20 13.02
C LEU A 143 -22.71 -7.63 11.71
N ALA A 144 -24.04 -7.54 11.60
CA ALA A 144 -24.72 -6.97 10.44
C ALA A 144 -24.34 -5.50 10.22
N ALA A 145 -24.25 -4.70 11.29
CA ALA A 145 -23.80 -3.32 11.22
C ALA A 145 -22.33 -3.22 10.77
N GLU A 146 -21.44 -4.04 11.31
CA GLU A 146 -20.02 -4.05 10.89
C GLU A 146 -19.86 -4.50 9.44
N ALA A 147 -20.65 -5.47 8.98
CA ALA A 147 -20.68 -5.90 7.59
C ALA A 147 -21.19 -4.78 6.66
N MET A 148 -22.19 -4.01 7.10
CA MET A 148 -22.68 -2.84 6.35
C MET A 148 -21.61 -1.75 6.24
N GLU A 149 -20.91 -1.44 7.34
CA GLU A 149 -19.79 -0.49 7.32
C GLU A 149 -18.68 -0.94 6.36
N LEU A 150 -18.40 -2.24 6.29
CA LEU A 150 -17.48 -2.80 5.31
C LEU A 150 -18.00 -2.63 3.88
N VAL A 151 -19.29 -2.84 3.61
CA VAL A 151 -19.91 -2.60 2.29
C VAL A 151 -19.77 -1.13 1.89
N ILE A 152 -19.97 -0.19 2.83
CA ILE A 152 -19.80 1.25 2.58
C ILE A 152 -18.34 1.59 2.30
N ALA A 153 -17.40 1.06 3.09
CA ALA A 153 -15.97 1.27 2.83
C ALA A 153 -15.55 0.66 1.49
N ARG A 154 -16.12 -0.50 1.14
CA ARG A 154 -15.91 -1.17 -0.15
C ARG A 154 -16.43 -0.30 -1.28
N SER A 155 -17.66 0.19 -1.23
CA SER A 155 -18.26 0.98 -2.32
C SER A 155 -17.50 2.27 -2.65
N ARG A 156 -16.77 2.85 -1.67
CA ARG A 156 -15.85 3.98 -1.93
C ARG A 156 -14.66 3.61 -2.82
N ARG A 157 -14.22 2.35 -2.76
CA ARG A 157 -13.13 1.81 -3.56
C ARG A 157 -13.56 1.27 -4.92
N PHE A 158 -14.85 1.20 -5.24
CA PHE A 158 -15.33 0.63 -6.52
C PHE A 158 -16.24 1.64 -7.23
N ASP A 159 -16.11 1.76 -8.55
CA ASP A 159 -16.98 2.63 -9.32
C ASP A 159 -18.33 1.97 -9.62
N ARG A 160 -19.18 2.66 -10.38
CA ARG A 160 -20.49 2.16 -10.81
C ARG A 160 -20.44 0.88 -11.67
N PHE A 161 -19.28 0.54 -12.23
CA PHE A 161 -19.06 -0.69 -13.00
C PHE A 161 -18.39 -1.77 -12.15
N GLN A 162 -18.35 -1.56 -10.82
CA GLN A 162 -17.63 -2.37 -9.87
C GLN A 162 -16.12 -2.41 -10.13
N GLU A 163 -15.54 -1.52 -10.94
CA GLU A 163 -14.10 -1.50 -11.15
C GLU A 163 -13.39 -0.79 -9.98
N PRO A 164 -12.27 -1.31 -9.46
CA PRO A 164 -11.58 -0.66 -8.36
C PRO A 164 -11.14 0.75 -8.75
N VAL A 165 -11.65 1.73 -8.01
CA VAL A 165 -11.28 3.13 -8.12
C VAL A 165 -9.91 3.31 -7.48
N LEU A 166 -8.92 3.32 -8.35
CA LEU A 166 -7.53 3.68 -8.03
C LEU A 166 -7.40 5.08 -7.35
N ALA A 167 -8.47 5.90 -7.33
CA ALA A 167 -8.43 7.25 -6.77
C ALA A 167 -8.40 7.32 -5.23
N GLN A 168 -8.85 6.29 -4.50
CA GLN A 168 -8.93 6.33 -3.04
C GLN A 168 -7.95 5.35 -2.40
N VAL A 169 -6.66 5.69 -2.49
CA VAL A 169 -5.61 4.97 -1.76
C VAL A 169 -5.71 5.33 -0.30
N GLU A 170 -6.19 4.40 0.50
CA GLU A 170 -6.14 4.50 1.96
C GLU A 170 -4.75 4.09 2.43
N LEU A 171 -4.16 4.94 3.27
CA LEU A 171 -2.81 4.80 3.80
C LEU A 171 -2.84 4.65 5.32
N PRO A 172 -1.82 4.04 5.94
CA PRO A 172 -1.62 4.15 7.37
C PRO A 172 -1.52 5.62 7.79
N ALA A 173 -2.02 5.94 8.98
CA ALA A 173 -2.13 7.33 9.45
C ALA A 173 -0.78 8.08 9.39
N GLU A 174 0.31 7.44 9.81
CA GLU A 174 1.65 8.05 9.77
C GLU A 174 2.06 8.48 8.36
N MET A 175 1.81 7.62 7.36
CA MET A 175 2.13 7.89 5.95
C MET A 175 1.21 8.97 5.37
N GLN A 176 -0.09 8.92 5.70
CA GLN A 176 -1.06 9.94 5.32
C GLN A 176 -0.63 11.31 5.84
N HIS A 177 -0.29 11.42 7.13
CA HIS A 177 0.12 12.67 7.76
C HIS A 177 1.40 13.22 7.10
N LYS A 178 2.40 12.36 6.89
CA LYS A 178 3.64 12.73 6.21
C LYS A 178 3.37 13.31 4.82
N LEU A 179 2.50 12.67 4.04
CA LEU A 179 2.15 13.15 2.70
C LEU A 179 1.39 14.47 2.76
N VAL A 180 0.45 14.65 3.69
CA VAL A 180 -0.25 15.92 3.88
C VAL A 180 0.74 17.05 4.14
N TRP A 181 1.74 16.86 5.00
CA TRP A 181 2.78 17.87 5.25
C TRP A 181 3.62 18.17 4.02
N ILE A 182 4.01 17.15 3.25
CA ILE A 182 4.81 17.31 2.04
C ILE A 182 4.02 18.09 0.96
N VAL A 183 2.74 17.77 0.77
CA VAL A 183 1.86 18.48 -0.17
C VAL A 183 1.60 19.91 0.29
N ALA A 184 1.37 20.13 1.59
CA ALA A 184 1.23 21.46 2.17
C ALA A 184 2.49 22.32 1.94
N ALA A 185 3.68 21.76 2.11
CA ALA A 185 4.94 22.44 1.82
C ALA A 185 5.09 22.81 0.34
N ALA A 186 4.62 21.95 -0.59
CA ALA A 186 4.61 22.25 -2.01
C ALA A 186 3.63 23.39 -2.36
N LEU A 187 2.43 23.40 -1.76
CA LEU A 187 1.47 24.48 -1.91
C LEU A 187 2.03 25.80 -1.37
N ARG A 188 2.65 25.79 -0.18
CA ARG A 188 3.37 26.96 0.35
C ARG A 188 4.41 27.47 -0.62
N HIS A 189 5.25 26.58 -1.17
CA HIS A 189 6.28 26.94 -2.15
C HIS A 189 5.67 27.65 -3.37
N TYR A 190 4.57 27.12 -3.91
CA TYR A 190 3.85 27.74 -5.01
C TYR A 190 3.34 29.15 -4.66
N ILE A 191 2.67 29.29 -3.52
CA ILE A 191 2.06 30.56 -3.08
C ILE A 191 3.14 31.64 -2.90
N VAL A 192 4.24 31.32 -2.21
CA VAL A 192 5.34 32.26 -1.99
C VAL A 192 6.01 32.67 -3.30
N GLN A 193 6.23 31.73 -4.23
CA GLN A 193 6.92 32.01 -5.48
C GLN A 193 6.06 32.76 -6.51
N HIS A 194 4.78 32.43 -6.64
CA HIS A 194 3.93 32.97 -7.70
C HIS A 194 3.06 34.14 -7.24
N HIS A 195 2.73 34.21 -5.94
CA HIS A 195 1.86 35.25 -5.39
C HIS A 195 2.57 36.17 -4.38
N HIS A 196 3.85 35.92 -4.07
CA HIS A 196 4.68 36.74 -3.17
C HIS A 196 4.08 37.00 -1.77
N ALA A 197 3.18 36.12 -1.32
CA ALA A 197 2.60 36.21 0.00
C ALA A 197 3.57 35.64 1.05
N LEU A 198 4.10 36.51 1.93
CA LEU A 198 5.18 36.18 2.87
C LEU A 198 4.70 35.61 4.22
N ALA A 199 3.40 35.75 4.54
CA ALA A 199 2.80 35.33 5.81
C ALA A 199 1.78 34.19 5.61
N VAL A 200 2.19 33.13 4.89
CA VAL A 200 1.30 32.01 4.52
C VAL A 200 1.49 30.77 5.38
N ASP A 201 2.58 30.69 6.13
CA ASP A 201 2.99 29.49 6.86
C ASP A 201 1.94 29.03 7.88
N ALA A 202 1.44 29.95 8.70
CA ALA A 202 0.42 29.63 9.70
C ALA A 202 -0.89 29.13 9.07
N ALA A 203 -1.31 29.72 7.94
CA ALA A 203 -2.52 29.30 7.23
C ALA A 203 -2.36 27.91 6.58
N VAL A 204 -1.19 27.62 6.02
CA VAL A 204 -0.86 26.31 5.45
C VAL A 204 -0.77 25.25 6.53
N GLU A 205 -0.11 25.54 7.65
CA GLU A 205 -0.01 24.65 8.80
C GLU A 205 -1.38 24.33 9.40
N GLU A 206 -2.24 25.34 9.56
CA GLU A 206 -3.62 25.16 10.05
C GLU A 206 -4.44 24.28 9.10
N ALA A 207 -4.37 24.53 7.79
CA ALA A 207 -5.07 23.72 6.79
C ALA A 207 -4.60 22.26 6.80
N ALA A 208 -3.29 22.03 6.88
CA ALA A 208 -2.70 20.70 6.96
C ALA A 208 -3.07 19.98 8.26
N SER A 209 -3.01 20.68 9.40
CA SER A 209 -3.42 20.14 10.70
C SER A 209 -4.89 19.74 10.71
N ALA A 210 -5.76 20.55 10.10
CA ALA A 210 -7.18 20.24 9.99
C ALA A 210 -7.47 19.07 9.04
N ALA A 211 -6.68 18.89 7.98
CA ALA A 211 -6.76 17.72 7.10
C ALA A 211 -6.33 16.44 7.83
N ILE A 212 -5.24 16.52 8.61
CA ILE A 212 -4.74 15.43 9.46
C ILE A 212 -5.75 15.05 10.54
N ALA A 213 -6.30 16.03 11.25
CA ALA A 213 -7.28 15.80 12.31
C ALA A 213 -8.60 15.20 11.79
N GLY A 214 -8.93 15.43 10.52
CA GLY A 214 -10.09 14.84 9.85
C GLY A 214 -9.85 13.44 9.30
N TYR A 215 -8.62 12.93 9.34
CA TYR A 215 -8.30 11.60 8.82
C TYR A 215 -8.68 10.51 9.84
N ASP A 216 -9.59 9.63 9.44
CA ASP A 216 -10.00 8.47 10.24
C ASP A 216 -9.47 7.17 9.63
N GLU A 217 -8.37 6.66 10.19
CA GLU A 217 -7.79 5.36 9.81
C GLU A 217 -8.76 4.19 10.09
N GLY A 218 -9.67 4.35 11.06
CA GLY A 218 -10.71 3.37 11.39
C GLY A 218 -11.79 3.24 10.32
N ALA A 219 -11.96 4.27 9.47
CA ALA A 219 -12.87 4.24 8.34
C ALA A 219 -12.31 3.52 7.11
N THR A 220 -11.04 3.12 7.14
CA THR A 220 -10.41 2.40 6.01
C THR A 220 -11.01 1.01 5.82
N LEU A 221 -11.00 0.51 4.58
CA LEU A 221 -11.49 -0.83 4.26
C LEU A 221 -10.78 -1.92 5.08
N GLU A 222 -9.48 -1.75 5.32
CA GLU A 222 -8.67 -2.70 6.08
C GLU A 222 -9.03 -2.69 7.57
N ALA A 223 -9.27 -1.51 8.16
CA ALA A 223 -9.73 -1.41 9.53
C ALA A 223 -11.14 -2.01 9.70
N ARG A 224 -12.06 -1.73 8.77
CA ARG A 224 -13.42 -2.32 8.76
C ARG A 224 -13.38 -3.84 8.59
N ALA A 225 -12.52 -4.35 7.70
CA ALA A 225 -12.33 -5.78 7.51
C ALA A 225 -11.81 -6.46 8.79
N LEU A 226 -10.82 -5.85 9.45
CA LEU A 226 -10.27 -6.35 10.70
C LEU A 226 -11.28 -6.31 11.85
N GLN A 227 -12.10 -5.27 11.92
CA GLN A 227 -13.17 -5.16 12.90
C GLN A 227 -14.18 -6.32 12.74
N LEU A 228 -14.71 -6.49 11.53
CA LEU A 228 -15.66 -7.56 11.19
C LEU A 228 -15.09 -8.95 11.52
N VAL A 229 -13.87 -9.22 11.09
CA VAL A 229 -13.21 -10.51 11.33
C VAL A 229 -12.97 -10.76 12.83
N ARG A 230 -12.57 -9.74 13.61
CA ARG A 230 -12.40 -9.88 15.05
C ARG A 230 -13.73 -10.19 15.75
N HIS A 231 -14.84 -9.61 15.28
CA HIS A 231 -16.17 -9.98 15.78
C HIS A 231 -16.52 -11.42 15.42
N MET A 232 -16.30 -11.85 14.18
CA MET A 232 -16.49 -13.24 13.75
C MET A 232 -15.63 -14.21 14.57
N HIS A 233 -14.38 -13.86 14.87
CA HIS A 233 -13.48 -14.69 15.66
C HIS A 233 -13.98 -14.84 17.11
N ARG A 234 -14.38 -13.74 17.76
CA ARG A 234 -14.92 -13.76 19.13
C ARG A 234 -16.22 -14.55 19.24
N THR A 235 -17.03 -14.56 18.19
CA THR A 235 -18.30 -15.30 18.12
C THR A 235 -18.14 -16.75 17.63
N GLY A 236 -16.91 -17.20 17.34
CA GLY A 236 -16.64 -18.57 16.88
C GLY A 236 -17.06 -18.83 15.42
N ARG A 237 -17.27 -17.78 14.63
CA ARG A 237 -17.73 -17.83 13.22
C ARG A 237 -16.61 -17.67 12.19
N LEU A 238 -15.37 -17.55 12.64
CA LEU A 238 -14.19 -17.49 11.77
C LEU A 238 -13.55 -18.88 11.67
N ASP A 239 -13.92 -19.61 10.62
CA ASP A 239 -13.41 -20.95 10.30
C ASP A 239 -12.86 -21.04 8.86
N GLY A 240 -12.45 -22.25 8.45
CA GLY A 240 -11.92 -22.51 7.10
C GLY A 240 -12.92 -22.19 6.00
N ASP A 241 -14.18 -22.61 6.17
CA ASP A 241 -15.24 -22.38 5.20
C ASP A 241 -15.57 -20.88 5.04
N ALA A 242 -15.59 -20.11 6.14
CA ALA A 242 -15.73 -18.67 6.09
C ALA A 242 -14.60 -18.03 5.27
N LEU A 243 -13.34 -18.45 5.47
CA LEU A 243 -12.20 -17.97 4.69
C LEU A 243 -12.32 -18.36 3.21
N ALA A 244 -12.73 -19.58 2.92
CA ALA A 244 -12.96 -20.07 1.56
C ALA A 244 -14.02 -19.21 0.85
N ARG A 245 -15.16 -18.97 1.50
CA ARG A 245 -16.22 -18.09 0.97
C ARG A 245 -15.75 -16.64 0.77
N MET A 246 -14.92 -16.11 1.66
CA MET A 246 -14.35 -14.76 1.50
C MET A 246 -13.47 -14.67 0.26
N ILE A 247 -12.57 -15.63 0.05
CA ILE A 247 -11.66 -15.60 -1.09
C ILE A 247 -12.41 -15.90 -2.39
N GLU A 248 -13.30 -16.89 -2.41
CA GLU A 248 -14.19 -17.20 -3.55
C GLU A 248 -15.02 -15.97 -3.93
N GLY A 249 -15.53 -15.22 -2.95
CA GLY A 249 -16.27 -13.96 -3.13
C GLY A 249 -15.43 -12.72 -3.48
N GLY A 250 -14.12 -12.85 -3.74
CA GLY A 250 -13.30 -11.68 -4.14
C GLY A 250 -12.92 -10.74 -3.00
N MET A 251 -13.18 -11.11 -1.75
CA MET A 251 -12.98 -10.27 -0.58
C MET A 251 -11.57 -10.46 0.01
N LEU A 252 -10.55 -10.18 -0.79
CA LEU A 252 -9.14 -10.32 -0.39
C LEU A 252 -8.80 -9.58 0.92
N PRO A 253 -9.25 -8.33 1.18
CA PRO A 253 -8.95 -7.65 2.44
C PRO A 253 -9.55 -8.35 3.67
N VAL A 254 -10.75 -8.93 3.55
CA VAL A 254 -11.42 -9.66 4.64
C VAL A 254 -10.75 -11.01 4.87
N PHE A 255 -10.44 -11.72 3.80
CA PHE A 255 -9.68 -12.97 3.85
C PHE A 255 -8.31 -12.77 4.54
N LEU A 256 -7.59 -11.71 4.16
CA LEU A 256 -6.29 -11.37 4.75
C LEU A 256 -6.42 -11.04 6.23
N ALA A 257 -7.43 -10.26 6.62
CA ALA A 257 -7.74 -9.98 8.02
C ALA A 257 -8.08 -11.26 8.81
N GLY A 258 -8.78 -12.20 8.17
CA GLY A 258 -9.08 -13.55 8.67
C GLY A 258 -7.81 -14.33 9.01
N LEU A 259 -6.91 -14.48 8.03
CA LEU A 259 -5.62 -15.15 8.24
C LEU A 259 -4.77 -14.44 9.30
N ALA A 260 -4.72 -13.11 9.28
CA ALA A 260 -4.01 -12.32 10.26
C ALA A 260 -4.53 -12.58 11.68
N THR A 261 -5.85 -12.62 11.86
CA THR A 261 -6.48 -12.89 13.16
C THR A 261 -6.21 -14.32 13.64
N LEU A 262 -6.35 -15.33 12.77
CA LEU A 262 -6.10 -16.73 13.15
C LEU A 262 -4.62 -17.02 13.45
N CYS A 263 -3.70 -16.33 12.78
CA CYS A 263 -2.26 -16.52 12.95
C CYS A 263 -1.63 -15.55 13.96
N GLY A 264 -2.39 -14.61 14.53
CA GLY A 264 -1.87 -13.59 15.45
C GLY A 264 -0.91 -12.59 14.78
N LEU A 265 -1.13 -12.27 13.51
CA LEU A 265 -0.28 -11.39 12.69
C LEU A 265 -0.92 -10.00 12.53
N ASP A 266 -0.09 -9.00 12.24
CA ASP A 266 -0.55 -7.74 11.65
C ASP A 266 -0.87 -7.94 10.14
N LEU A 267 -1.65 -7.03 9.56
CA LEU A 267 -2.07 -7.15 8.14
C LEU A 267 -0.88 -7.09 7.17
N ALA A 268 0.15 -6.32 7.48
CA ALA A 268 1.34 -6.20 6.63
C ALA A 268 2.15 -7.51 6.63
N ALA A 269 2.31 -8.14 7.79
CA ALA A 269 2.95 -9.42 7.98
C ALA A 269 2.18 -10.55 7.28
N ALA A 270 0.86 -10.56 7.44
CA ALA A 270 0.00 -11.52 6.75
C ALA A 270 0.15 -11.38 5.23
N TRP A 271 0.19 -10.15 4.71
CA TRP A 271 0.44 -9.89 3.29
C TRP A 271 1.82 -10.39 2.85
N GLU A 272 2.89 -10.00 3.57
CA GLU A 272 4.26 -10.40 3.27
C GLU A 272 4.43 -11.92 3.18
N VAL A 273 3.81 -12.66 4.12
CA VAL A 273 3.84 -14.13 4.09
C VAL A 273 3.00 -14.63 2.92
N LEU A 274 1.76 -14.15 2.76
CA LEU A 274 0.85 -14.62 1.72
C LEU A 274 1.43 -14.42 0.31
N SER A 275 2.12 -13.31 0.06
CA SER A 275 2.76 -12.98 -1.20
C SER A 275 4.19 -13.51 -1.32
N ASP A 276 4.54 -14.62 -0.63
CA ASP A 276 5.85 -15.27 -0.78
C ASP A 276 6.12 -15.56 -2.26
N PRO A 277 7.19 -15.01 -2.88
CA PRO A 277 7.51 -15.25 -4.27
C PRO A 277 7.75 -16.72 -4.63
N ARG A 278 7.93 -17.60 -3.64
CA ARG A 278 8.06 -19.04 -3.83
C ARG A 278 6.74 -19.80 -3.67
N GLY A 279 5.64 -19.11 -3.38
CA GLY A 279 4.31 -19.69 -3.25
C GLY A 279 4.09 -20.52 -1.98
N ARG A 280 5.01 -20.53 -1.00
CA ARG A 280 4.88 -21.38 0.20
C ARG A 280 4.04 -20.73 1.31
N GLY A 281 3.95 -19.41 1.25
CA GLY A 281 3.23 -18.56 2.20
C GLY A 281 1.77 -18.94 2.48
N PRO A 282 0.93 -19.11 1.45
CA PRO A 282 -0.47 -19.48 1.65
C PRO A 282 -0.65 -20.78 2.45
N ALA A 283 0.08 -21.83 2.08
CA ALA A 283 0.04 -23.11 2.78
C ALA A 283 0.50 -23.00 4.24
N LEU A 284 1.55 -22.22 4.51
CA LEU A 284 2.04 -21.92 5.86
C LEU A 284 0.98 -21.22 6.72
N LEU A 285 0.33 -20.18 6.18
CA LEU A 285 -0.71 -19.42 6.89
C LEU A 285 -1.94 -20.29 7.19
N LEU A 286 -2.41 -21.06 6.21
CA LEU A 286 -3.55 -21.96 6.39
C LEU A 286 -3.26 -23.02 7.45
N ARG A 287 -2.04 -23.60 7.43
CA ARG A 287 -1.64 -24.60 8.42
C ARG A 287 -1.48 -24.01 9.82
N GLY A 288 -0.81 -22.86 9.95
CA GLY A 288 -0.62 -22.16 11.22
C GLY A 288 -1.95 -21.70 11.85
N GLY A 289 -2.86 -21.20 11.00
CA GLY A 289 -4.22 -20.80 11.37
C GLY A 289 -5.14 -21.96 11.75
N GLY A 290 -4.73 -23.22 11.46
CA GLY A 290 -5.52 -24.40 11.79
C GLY A 290 -6.72 -24.63 10.87
N VAL A 291 -6.68 -24.10 9.64
CA VAL A 291 -7.68 -24.39 8.61
C VAL A 291 -7.59 -25.86 8.24
N ASP A 292 -8.71 -26.54 8.08
CA ASP A 292 -8.71 -27.95 7.68
C ASP A 292 -8.24 -28.13 6.24
N ARG A 293 -7.94 -29.38 5.87
CA ARG A 293 -7.37 -29.69 4.56
C ARG A 293 -8.33 -29.41 3.40
N GLN A 294 -9.64 -29.63 3.60
CA GLN A 294 -10.63 -29.46 2.53
C GLN A 294 -10.79 -27.98 2.19
N ASP A 295 -10.93 -27.14 3.21
CA ASP A 295 -11.02 -25.69 3.06
C ASP A 295 -9.69 -25.09 2.59
N ALA A 296 -8.55 -25.61 3.08
CA ALA A 296 -7.25 -25.20 2.59
C ALA A 296 -7.10 -25.45 1.08
N ALA A 297 -7.53 -26.61 0.57
CA ALA A 297 -7.50 -26.91 -0.86
C ALA A 297 -8.39 -25.95 -1.67
N ARG A 298 -9.60 -25.63 -1.18
CA ARG A 298 -10.50 -24.64 -1.81
C ARG A 298 -9.86 -23.27 -1.89
N ILE A 299 -9.29 -22.80 -0.78
CA ILE A 299 -8.64 -21.50 -0.69
C ILE A 299 -7.44 -21.43 -1.65
N LEU A 300 -6.57 -22.44 -1.63
CA LEU A 300 -5.40 -22.49 -2.52
C LEU A 300 -5.82 -22.45 -3.99
N LEU A 301 -6.82 -23.24 -4.38
CA LEU A 301 -7.34 -23.21 -5.75
C LEU A 301 -7.88 -21.83 -6.13
N ALA A 302 -8.66 -21.19 -5.26
CA ALA A 302 -9.22 -19.86 -5.49
C ALA A 302 -8.13 -18.77 -5.61
N LEU A 303 -7.05 -18.88 -4.84
CA LEU A 303 -5.88 -17.99 -4.93
C LEU A 303 -5.15 -18.17 -6.27
N ASN A 304 -4.91 -19.43 -6.68
CA ASN A 304 -4.19 -19.75 -7.92
C ASN A 304 -4.98 -19.35 -9.18
N ALA A 305 -6.31 -19.48 -9.15
CA ALA A 305 -7.18 -19.07 -10.26
C ALA A 305 -7.08 -17.56 -10.59
N ARG A 306 -6.53 -16.74 -9.69
CA ARG A 306 -6.46 -15.27 -9.81
C ARG A 306 -5.06 -14.72 -10.07
N GLY A 307 -4.10 -15.60 -10.38
CA GLY A 307 -2.80 -15.23 -10.95
C GLY A 307 -1.59 -15.45 -10.04
N PRO A 308 -0.39 -15.11 -10.53
CA PRO A 308 0.89 -15.61 -10.02
C PRO A 308 1.32 -15.03 -8.66
N LEU A 309 0.72 -13.92 -8.22
CA LEU A 309 1.19 -13.19 -7.04
C LEU A 309 1.06 -14.03 -5.76
N LEU A 310 -0.09 -14.68 -5.58
CA LEU A 310 -0.38 -15.48 -4.38
C LEU A 310 -0.07 -16.96 -4.61
N SER A 311 0.07 -17.41 -5.86
CA SER A 311 0.54 -18.77 -6.19
C SER A 311 2.06 -18.91 -6.21
N GLY A 312 2.80 -17.82 -6.41
CA GLY A 312 4.26 -17.80 -6.55
C GLY A 312 4.80 -18.29 -7.91
N ALA A 313 3.94 -18.74 -8.82
CA ALA A 313 4.32 -19.25 -10.14
C ALA A 313 3.23 -19.03 -11.19
N GLU A 314 3.63 -19.00 -12.46
CA GLU A 314 2.69 -19.10 -13.60
C GLU A 314 2.21 -20.55 -13.73
N GLY A 315 0.89 -20.77 -13.66
CA GLY A 315 0.27 -22.09 -13.72
C GLY A 315 -0.42 -22.51 -12.41
N ASP A 316 -0.83 -23.77 -12.34
CA ASP A 316 -1.49 -24.33 -11.15
C ASP A 316 -0.45 -24.77 -10.12
N ALA A 317 -0.15 -23.89 -9.15
CA ALA A 317 0.69 -24.20 -8.01
C ALA A 317 -0.11 -24.78 -6.83
N ALA A 318 -1.44 -24.91 -6.95
CA ALA A 318 -2.30 -25.30 -5.85
C ALA A 318 -1.98 -26.71 -5.36
N ALA A 319 -1.66 -27.64 -6.27
CA ALA A 319 -1.25 -29.00 -5.92
C ALA A 319 0.03 -29.02 -5.05
N SER A 320 1.09 -28.34 -5.48
CA SER A 320 2.34 -28.26 -4.71
C SER A 320 2.19 -27.52 -3.39
N GLN A 321 1.34 -26.49 -3.34
CA GLN A 321 1.01 -25.79 -2.10
C GLN A 321 0.24 -26.70 -1.13
N LEU A 322 -0.68 -27.52 -1.64
CA LEU A 322 -1.42 -28.48 -0.82
C LEU A 322 -0.53 -29.61 -0.31
N GLU A 323 0.43 -30.08 -1.12
CA GLU A 323 1.48 -31.01 -0.67
C GLU A 323 2.34 -30.41 0.45
N LEU A 324 2.70 -29.12 0.34
CA LEU A 324 3.41 -28.41 1.40
C LEU A 324 2.56 -28.34 2.68
N TYR A 325 1.27 -28.06 2.54
CA TYR A 325 0.34 -28.05 3.67
C TYR A 325 0.26 -29.44 4.35
N ASP A 326 0.22 -30.52 3.56
CA ASP A 326 0.10 -31.89 4.06
C ASP A 326 1.37 -32.36 4.79
N THR A 327 2.54 -31.92 4.33
CA THR A 327 3.85 -32.28 4.91
C THR A 327 4.22 -31.48 6.15
N MET A 328 3.57 -30.34 6.37
CA MET A 328 3.84 -29.46 7.51
C MET A 328 2.92 -29.79 8.68
N ASP A 329 3.45 -29.89 9.90
CA ASP A 329 2.63 -29.95 11.11
C ASP A 329 2.29 -28.53 11.61
N ARG A 330 1.14 -28.40 12.27
CA ARG A 330 0.66 -27.10 12.78
C ARG A 330 1.64 -26.44 13.78
N PRO A 331 2.24 -27.15 14.76
CA PRO A 331 3.24 -26.56 15.65
C PRO A 331 4.44 -25.98 14.90
N SER A 332 5.00 -26.68 13.91
CA SER A 332 6.10 -26.14 13.10
C SER A 332 5.68 -24.91 12.29
N ALA A 333 4.47 -24.92 11.71
CA ALA A 333 3.93 -23.75 11.01
C ALA A 333 3.86 -22.53 11.93
N GLN A 334 3.35 -22.71 13.15
CA GLN A 334 3.25 -21.65 14.16
C GLN A 334 4.62 -21.17 14.62
N GLU A 335 5.60 -22.07 14.75
CA GLU A 335 6.98 -21.70 15.11
C GLU A 335 7.61 -20.78 14.06
N VAL A 336 7.44 -21.10 12.77
CA VAL A 336 7.91 -20.24 11.68
C VAL A 336 7.24 -18.87 11.76
N LEU A 337 5.94 -18.81 12.02
CA LEU A 337 5.17 -17.56 12.09
C LEU A 337 5.54 -16.68 13.29
N ARG A 338 6.23 -17.18 14.32
CA ARG A 338 6.62 -16.37 15.50
C ARG A 338 7.44 -15.14 15.15
N LEU A 339 8.32 -15.24 14.15
CA LEU A 339 9.08 -14.07 13.70
C LEU A 339 8.16 -13.00 13.11
N TRP A 340 7.10 -13.39 12.41
CA TRP A 340 6.11 -12.49 11.82
C TRP A 340 5.15 -11.89 12.85
N GLN A 341 4.93 -12.57 13.97
CA GLN A 341 4.18 -12.06 15.13
C GLN A 341 4.97 -11.01 15.92
N ALA A 342 6.30 -10.97 15.77
CA ALA A 342 7.14 -9.99 16.46
C ALA A 342 6.94 -8.57 15.90
N HIS A 343 7.33 -7.58 16.69
CA HIS A 343 7.19 -6.16 16.34
C HIS A 343 7.82 -5.85 14.96
N PRO A 344 7.13 -5.11 14.06
CA PRO A 344 7.61 -4.85 12.69
C PRO A 344 9.04 -4.30 12.62
N ALA A 345 9.39 -3.36 13.49
CA ALA A 345 10.74 -2.80 13.56
C ALA A 345 11.82 -3.85 13.91
N TYR A 346 11.48 -4.84 14.75
CA TYR A 346 12.38 -5.95 15.07
C TYR A 346 12.54 -6.86 13.85
N ARG A 347 11.44 -7.23 13.17
CA ARG A 347 11.51 -8.05 11.95
C ARG A 347 12.35 -7.40 10.86
N ALA A 348 12.14 -6.10 10.63
CA ALA A 348 12.91 -5.32 9.66
C ALA A 348 14.41 -5.31 10.01
N SER A 349 14.74 -5.23 11.29
CA SER A 349 16.13 -5.28 11.77
C SER A 349 16.75 -6.67 11.56
N VAL A 350 16.03 -7.74 11.89
CA VAL A 350 16.47 -9.12 11.63
C VAL A 350 16.73 -9.32 10.14
N ALA A 351 15.78 -8.96 9.26
CA ALA A 351 15.93 -9.10 7.82
C ALA A 351 17.16 -8.34 7.27
N ARG A 352 17.41 -7.11 7.73
CA ARG A 352 18.58 -6.31 7.34
C ARG A 352 19.90 -6.99 7.72
N LEU A 353 19.97 -7.61 8.90
CA LEU A 353 21.16 -8.30 9.37
C LEU A 353 21.39 -9.62 8.63
N SER A 354 20.33 -10.42 8.42
CA SER A 354 20.41 -11.69 7.69
C SER A 354 20.79 -11.53 6.21
N THR A 355 20.45 -10.39 5.61
CA THR A 355 20.80 -10.11 4.20
C THR A 355 22.28 -9.75 4.04
N ARG A 356 22.89 -9.09 5.03
CA ARG A 356 24.33 -8.76 5.04
C ARG A 356 25.23 -9.97 5.33
N ALA A 357 24.78 -10.94 6.12
CA ALA A 357 25.55 -12.14 6.41
C ALA A 357 25.81 -12.99 5.14
N ARG A 358 24.81 -13.12 4.25
CA ARG A 358 24.94 -13.87 2.99
C ARG A 358 25.93 -13.26 1.99
N THR A 359 26.21 -11.96 2.07
CA THR A 359 27.24 -11.32 1.24
C THR A 359 28.67 -11.53 1.75
N GLY A 360 28.86 -12.04 2.98
CA GLY A 360 30.17 -12.31 3.57
C GLY A 360 30.67 -13.75 3.39
N GLU A 361 29.79 -14.72 3.17
CA GLU A 361 30.15 -16.13 2.93
C GLU A 361 30.45 -16.46 1.45
N ALA A 362 30.35 -15.48 0.56
CA ALA A 362 30.62 -15.60 -0.87
C ALA A 362 31.88 -14.83 -1.32
N ALA A 363 32.79 -14.50 -0.39
CA ALA A 363 34.05 -13.80 -0.66
C ALA A 363 35.27 -14.71 -0.50
#